data_AF-A0A5J4NCR1-F1
#
_entry.id   AF-A0A5J4NCR1-F1
#
_cell.length_a   1.000
_cell.length_b   1.000
_cell.length_c   1.000
_cell.angle_alpha   90.00
_cell.angle_beta   90.00
_cell.angle_gamma   90.00
#
_symmetry.space_group_name_H-M   'P 1'
#
loop_
_entity.id
_entity.type
_entity.pdbx_description
1 polymer ?
#
loop_
_entity_poly.entity_id
_entity_poly.type
_entity_poly.pdbx_seq_one_letter_code
_entity_poly.pdbx_strand_id
1 'polypeptide(L)'
;ISYILVRNSFGFLRTRYSIFFAWFGDISLELFIGQYHIWLANNTHGVLALFPNCRILNIILTTLIFVCVCHEIHQLTSRLHSYVVPKTFQALLCRSFVLCFLLLFLTVIP
;
A
#
# COMPACT_ATOMS: atom_id res chain seq x y z
N ILE A 1 -11.93 2.48 21.09
CA ILE A 1 -12.91 3.23 21.94
C ILE A 1 -12.68 4.75 21.84
N SER A 2 -11.48 5.26 22.13
CA SER A 2 -11.19 6.71 22.04
C SER A 2 -11.48 7.34 20.67
N TYR A 3 -11.01 6.73 19.57
CA TYR A 3 -11.33 7.19 18.19
C TYR A 3 -12.84 7.25 17.89
N ILE A 4 -13.59 6.25 18.39
CA ILE A 4 -15.03 6.14 18.17
C ILE A 4 -15.76 7.27 18.91
N LEU A 5 -15.37 7.55 20.17
CA LEU A 5 -15.93 8.66 20.95
C LEU A 5 -15.67 10.02 20.29
N VAL A 6 -14.42 10.29 19.88
CA VAL A 6 -14.04 11.57 19.26
C VAL A 6 -14.80 11.83 17.94
N ARG A 7 -14.98 10.81 17.10
CA ARG A 7 -15.74 10.91 15.83
C ARG A 7 -17.25 11.00 16.02
N ASN A 8 -17.77 10.53 17.16
CA ASN A 8 -19.21 10.53 17.46
C ASN A 8 -19.64 11.81 18.18
N SER A 9 -18.84 12.31 19.13
CA SER A 9 -19.15 13.48 19.96
C SER A 9 -19.03 14.83 19.22
N PHE A 10 -18.13 14.96 18.25
CA PHE A 10 -17.95 16.21 17.51
C PHE A 10 -18.37 16.06 16.04
N GLY A 11 -19.54 16.62 15.69
CA GLY A 11 -20.00 16.68 14.29
C GLY A 11 -19.01 17.38 13.35
N PHE A 12 -18.24 18.35 13.86
CA PHE A 12 -17.19 19.06 13.13
C PHE A 12 -15.98 18.17 12.77
N LEU A 13 -15.58 17.25 13.66
CA LEU A 13 -14.45 16.33 13.41
C LEU A 13 -14.80 15.22 12.41
N ARG A 14 -16.08 15.04 12.08
CA ARG A 14 -16.53 14.11 11.04
C ARG A 14 -16.37 14.68 9.64
N THR A 15 -16.55 16.00 9.50
CA THR A 15 -16.51 16.71 8.22
C THR A 15 -15.13 17.26 7.87
N ARG A 16 -14.24 17.42 8.85
CA ARG A 16 -12.87 17.86 8.63
C ARG A 16 -11.92 16.67 8.58
N TYR A 17 -11.28 16.48 7.44
CA TYR A 17 -10.16 15.55 7.28
C TYR A 17 -9.00 16.27 6.60
N SER A 18 -7.77 15.81 6.87
CA SER A 18 -6.60 16.32 6.18
C SER A 18 -6.47 15.59 4.84
N ILE A 19 -6.43 16.36 3.76
CA ILE A 19 -6.23 15.85 2.40
C ILE A 19 -4.91 15.08 2.30
N PHE A 20 -3.87 15.57 2.99
CA PHE A 20 -2.58 14.89 3.07
C PHE A 20 -2.70 13.49 3.67
N PHE A 21 -3.40 13.35 4.78
CA PHE A 21 -3.60 12.04 5.41
C PHE A 21 -4.57 11.15 4.64
N ALA A 22 -5.54 11.72 3.92
CA ALA A 22 -6.39 10.95 3.03
C ALA A 22 -5.59 10.35 1.88
N TRP A 23 -4.76 11.16 1.22
CA TRP A 23 -3.84 10.70 0.17
C TRP A 23 -2.82 9.68 0.69
N PHE A 24 -2.22 9.94 1.85
CA PHE A 24 -1.27 9.02 2.47
C PHE A 24 -1.93 7.69 2.90
N GLY A 25 -3.20 7.73 3.30
CA GLY A 25 -4.00 6.55 3.59
C GLY A 25 -4.32 5.71 2.36
N ASP A 26 -4.48 6.34 1.20
CA ASP A 26 -4.79 5.66 -0.06
C ASP A 26 -3.64 4.76 -0.53
N ILE A 27 -2.40 5.22 -0.36
CA ILE A 27 -1.16 4.47 -0.67
C ILE A 27 -0.60 3.64 0.50
N SER A 28 -1.37 3.52 1.59
CA SER A 28 -0.86 2.95 2.85
C SER A 28 -0.50 1.47 2.76
N LEU A 29 -1.19 0.72 1.90
CA LEU A 29 -0.94 -0.71 1.69
C LEU A 29 0.39 -0.93 0.96
N GLU A 30 0.67 -0.11 -0.06
CA GLU A 30 1.91 -0.14 -0.83
C GLU A 30 3.09 0.30 0.03
N LEU A 31 2.90 1.32 0.89
CA LEU A 31 3.92 1.70 1.88
C LEU A 31 4.19 0.55 2.88
N PHE A 32 3.15 -0.13 3.35
CA PHE A 32 3.31 -1.24 4.31
C PHE A 32 4.05 -2.43 3.72
N ILE A 33 3.81 -2.78 2.45
CA ILE A 33 4.49 -3.90 1.78
C ILE A 33 5.88 -3.46 1.30
N GLY A 34 5.96 -2.25 0.73
CA GLY A 34 7.17 -1.67 0.18
C GLY A 34 8.29 -1.55 1.21
N GLN A 35 8.00 -1.25 2.48
CA GLN A 35 9.04 -1.16 3.51
C GLN A 35 9.83 -2.48 3.64
N TYR A 36 9.16 -3.63 3.53
CA TYR A 36 9.81 -4.94 3.62
C TYR A 36 10.64 -5.24 2.36
N HIS A 37 10.16 -4.82 1.18
CA HIS A 37 10.86 -5.08 -0.07
C HIS A 37 11.98 -4.08 -0.38
N ILE A 38 11.90 -2.83 0.07
CA ILE A 38 12.85 -1.77 -0.32
C ILE A 38 13.85 -1.53 0.81
N TRP A 39 13.41 -1.46 2.07
CA TRP A 39 14.32 -1.25 3.21
C TRP A 39 14.92 -2.55 3.74
N LEU A 40 14.24 -3.69 3.59
CA LEU A 40 14.75 -5.00 4.02
C LEU A 40 15.34 -5.84 2.88
N ALA A 41 15.35 -5.37 1.63
CA ALA A 41 15.90 -6.11 0.48
C ALA A 41 17.38 -6.49 0.62
N ASN A 42 18.17 -5.71 1.37
CA ASN A 42 19.61 -5.92 1.49
C ASN A 42 20.01 -6.47 2.87
N ASN A 43 19.38 -7.58 3.28
CA ASN A 43 19.79 -8.37 4.45
C ASN A 43 19.99 -7.56 5.74
N THR A 44 19.01 -6.74 6.15
CA THR A 44 18.99 -6.04 7.46
C THR A 44 20.16 -5.09 7.79
N HIS A 45 21.12 -4.88 6.87
CA HIS A 45 22.37 -4.15 7.14
C HIS A 45 22.47 -2.76 6.52
N GLY A 46 21.50 -2.29 5.74
CA GLY A 46 21.59 -0.94 5.16
C GLY A 46 20.26 -0.35 4.74
N VAL A 47 19.84 0.73 5.44
CA VAL A 47 19.12 1.82 4.78
C VAL A 47 19.94 2.20 3.56
N LEU A 48 19.35 2.19 2.36
CA LEU A 48 20.01 2.49 1.10
C LEU A 48 20.87 3.77 1.26
N ALA A 49 22.18 3.61 1.45
CA ALA A 49 23.07 4.72 1.76
C ALA A 49 23.62 5.28 0.46
N LEU A 50 22.87 6.20 -0.15
CA LEU A 50 23.29 6.88 -1.38
C LEU A 50 24.42 7.88 -1.11
N PHE A 51 24.52 8.42 0.12
CA PHE A 51 25.59 9.31 0.55
C PHE A 51 26.11 8.96 1.96
N PRO A 52 27.38 8.52 2.12
CA PRO A 52 27.94 8.12 3.41
C PRO A 52 28.23 9.29 4.37
N ASN A 53 28.35 10.53 3.86
CA ASN A 53 28.81 11.67 4.65
C ASN A 53 27.73 12.37 5.48
N CYS A 54 26.43 12.15 5.21
CA CYS A 54 25.33 12.82 5.91
C CYS A 54 24.13 11.90 6.18
N ARG A 55 24.01 11.40 7.41
CA ARG A 55 22.96 10.45 7.82
C ARG A 55 21.54 11.01 7.66
N ILE A 56 21.31 12.27 8.06
CA ILE A 56 19.97 12.89 8.02
C ILE A 56 19.50 13.07 6.58
N LEU A 57 20.38 13.57 5.70
CA LEU A 57 20.07 13.74 4.29
C LEU A 57 19.74 12.39 3.64
N ASN A 58 20.51 11.35 3.98
CA ASN A 58 20.24 10.02 3.46
C ASN A 58 18.86 9.48 3.89
N ILE A 59 18.44 9.70 5.15
CA ILE A 59 17.10 9.30 5.62
C ILE A 59 16.00 10.07 4.89
N ILE A 60 16.14 11.40 4.74
CA ILE A 60 15.14 12.22 4.03
C ILE A 60 15.05 11.79 2.56
N LEU A 61 16.18 11.60 1.90
CA LEU A 61 16.22 11.26 0.48
C LEU A 61 15.68 9.84 0.22
N THR A 62 16.06 8.87 1.06
CA THR A 62 15.55 7.49 0.93
C THR A 62 14.05 7.39 1.22
N THR A 63 13.53 8.14 2.20
CA THR A 63 12.09 8.19 2.48
C THR A 63 11.30 8.87 1.36
N LEU A 64 11.84 9.93 0.76
CA LEU A 64 11.24 10.58 -0.41
C LEU A 64 11.18 9.63 -1.61
N ILE A 65 12.29 8.99 -1.97
CA ILE A 65 12.34 8.01 -3.06
C ILE A 65 11.35 6.87 -2.78
N PHE A 66 11.32 6.38 -1.54
CA PHE A 66 10.41 5.32 -1.13
C PHE A 66 8.94 5.69 -1.33
N VAL A 67 8.53 6.88 -0.89
CA VAL A 67 7.15 7.36 -1.06
C VAL A 67 6.82 7.54 -2.55
N CYS A 68 7.75 8.07 -3.36
CA CYS A 68 7.56 8.20 -4.81
C CYS A 68 7.35 6.83 -5.49
N VAL A 69 8.15 5.83 -5.14
CA VAL A 69 8.02 4.48 -5.68
C VAL A 69 6.67 3.87 -5.27
N CYS A 70 6.27 3.99 -4.00
CA CYS A 70 4.98 3.46 -3.55
C CYS A 70 3.80 4.14 -4.26
N HIS A 71 3.90 5.44 -4.53
CA HIS A 71 2.89 6.17 -5.31
C HIS A 71 2.77 5.67 -6.75
N GLU A 72 3.89 5.40 -7.43
CA GLU A 72 3.86 4.81 -8.78
C GLU A 72 3.30 3.38 -8.76
N ILE A 73 3.68 2.56 -7.78
CA ILE A 73 3.13 1.20 -7.60
C ILE A 73 1.62 1.25 -7.37
N HIS A 74 1.14 2.21 -6.58
CA HIS A 74 -0.28 2.39 -6.33
C HIS A 74 -1.05 2.72 -7.61
N GLN A 75 -0.51 3.59 -8.47
CA GLN A 75 -1.12 3.88 -9.78
C GLN A 75 -1.15 2.65 -10.69
N LEU A 76 -0.06 1.90 -10.74
CA LEU A 76 0.01 0.67 -11.53
C LEU A 76 -0.98 -0.37 -11.02
N THR A 77 -1.07 -0.55 -9.71
CA THR A 77 -1.99 -1.48 -9.05
C THR A 77 -3.43 -1.09 -9.30
N SER A 78 -3.76 0.21 -9.22
CA SER A 78 -5.10 0.72 -9.53
C SER A 78 -5.50 0.48 -10.99
N ARG A 79 -4.57 0.68 -11.93
CA ARG A 79 -4.81 0.34 -13.35
C ARG A 79 -5.01 -1.16 -13.52
N LEU A 80 -4.14 -1.99 -12.94
CA LEU A 80 -4.23 -3.44 -13.03
C LEU A 80 -5.52 -3.97 -12.41
N HIS A 81 -5.93 -3.45 -11.26
CA HIS A 81 -7.15 -3.80 -10.57
C HIS A 81 -8.38 -3.63 -11.46
N SER A 82 -8.44 -2.55 -12.25
CA SER A 82 -9.55 -2.31 -13.19
C SER A 82 -9.66 -3.36 -14.31
N TYR A 83 -8.56 -4.04 -14.65
CA TYR A 83 -8.56 -5.17 -15.60
C TYR A 83 -8.92 -6.50 -14.94
N VAL A 84 -8.45 -6.71 -13.70
CA VAL A 84 -8.67 -7.95 -12.95
C VAL A 84 -10.12 -8.06 -12.48
N VAL A 85 -10.72 -6.96 -12.01
CA VAL A 85 -12.07 -6.92 -11.45
C VAL A 85 -13.05 -6.38 -12.49
N PRO A 86 -13.81 -7.25 -13.19
CA PRO A 86 -14.83 -6.79 -14.12
C PRO A 86 -15.96 -6.07 -13.38
N LYS A 87 -16.54 -5.03 -14.00
CA LYS A 87 -17.60 -4.19 -13.41
C LYS A 87 -18.91 -4.94 -13.13
N THR A 88 -19.10 -6.13 -13.69
CA THR A 88 -20.32 -6.94 -13.52
C THR A 88 -20.15 -7.93 -12.38
N PHE A 89 -21.03 -7.87 -11.38
CA PHE A 89 -21.00 -8.73 -10.18
C PHE A 89 -20.92 -10.23 -10.50
N GLN A 90 -21.66 -10.69 -11.52
CA GLN A 90 -21.67 -12.10 -11.93
C GLN A 90 -20.35 -12.54 -12.58
N ALA A 91 -19.72 -11.66 -13.36
CA ALA A 91 -18.40 -11.92 -13.94
C ALA A 91 -17.29 -11.86 -12.88
N LEU A 92 -17.43 -10.98 -11.87
CA LEU A 92 -16.51 -10.89 -10.75
C LEU A 92 -16.51 -12.16 -9.90
N LEU A 93 -17.70 -12.66 -9.55
CA LEU A 93 -17.85 -13.91 -8.80
C LEU A 93 -17.28 -15.10 -9.57
N CYS A 94 -17.59 -15.22 -10.86
CA CYS A 94 -17.09 -16.32 -11.68
C CYS A 94 -15.55 -16.29 -11.78
N ARG A 95 -14.94 -15.13 -12.05
CA ARG A 95 -13.47 -15.00 -12.12
C ARG A 95 -12.79 -15.22 -10.77
N SER A 96 -13.37 -14.70 -9.69
CA SER A 96 -12.85 -14.91 -8.34
C SER A 96 -12.90 -16.39 -7.93
N PHE A 97 -13.99 -17.08 -8.27
CA PHE A 97 -14.13 -18.52 -8.03
C PHE A 97 -13.11 -19.34 -8.83
N VAL A 98 -12.91 -19.02 -10.11
CA VAL A 98 -11.90 -19.68 -10.96
C VAL A 98 -10.49 -19.43 -10.43
N LEU A 99 -10.15 -18.21 -10.03
CA LEU A 99 -8.84 -17.89 -9.44
C LEU A 99 -8.62 -18.63 -8.12
N CYS A 100 -9.63 -18.66 -7.25
CA CYS A 100 -9.56 -19.41 -5.99
C CYS A 100 -9.32 -20.89 -6.24
N PHE A 101 -10.06 -21.50 -7.17
CA PHE A 101 -9.90 -22.90 -7.53
C PHE A 101 -8.51 -23.19 -8.13
N LEU A 102 -8.02 -22.32 -9.01
CA LEU A 102 -6.70 -22.45 -9.64
C LEU A 102 -5.56 -22.30 -8.61
N LEU A 103 -5.67 -21.35 -7.67
CA LEU A 103 -4.70 -21.21 -6.58
C LEU A 103 -4.71 -22.42 -5.67
N LEU A 104 -5.88 -22.95 -5.33
CA LEU A 104 -6.02 -24.15 -4.50
C LEU A 104 -5.37 -25.35 -5.21
N PHE A 105 -5.62 -25.51 -6.51
CA PHE A 105 -5.00 -26.54 -7.34
C PHE A 105 -3.47 -26.39 -7.39
N LEU A 106 -2.95 -25.17 -7.58
CA LEU A 106 -1.51 -24.88 -7.58
C LEU A 106 -0.85 -25.19 -6.23
N THR A 107 -1.53 -24.92 -5.11
CA THR A 107 -1.00 -25.22 -3.76
C THR A 107 -1.08 -26.70 -3.37
N VAL A 108 -1.94 -27.47 -4.03
CA VAL A 108 -2.13 -28.91 -3.77
C VAL A 108 -1.18 -29.76 -4.62
N ILE A 109 -0.65 -29.23 -5.71
CA ILE A 109 0.39 -29.88 -6.50
C ILE A 109 1.75 -29.51 -5.89
N PRO A 110 2.50 -30.48 -5.33
CA PRO A 110 3.83 -30.24 -4.75
C PRO A 110 4.89 -29.90 -5.80
#